data_AF-G7Q0W8-F1
#
_entry.id   AF-G7Q0W8-F1
#
_cell.length_a   1.000
_cell.length_b   1.000
_cell.length_c   1.000
_cell.angle_alpha   90.00
_cell.angle_beta   90.00
_cell.angle_gamma   90.00
#
_symmetry.space_group_name_H-M   'P 1'
#
loop_
_entity.id
_entity.type
_entity.pdbx_description
1 polymer ?
#
loop_
_entity_poly.entity_id
_entity_poly.type
_entity_poly.pdbx_seq_one_letter_code
_entity_poly.pdbx_strand_id
1 'polypeptide(L)'
;MELIQDTSRPPLEYVKGVPLIKYFAEALGPLQSFQAQPDDLLISTYPKGTTWVSQILDMIYQGGDLEKCNRAPIYIRVPFLEANDPGDPSGMEILKDTPAPRLIKSHLPLALLPQTLLDQKVKVVYVARNAKDVAVSYYHFHRMEKTHPEPGTWDSFLEKFMAGEVSYGSWYQHVREWWELSHTHPVLYLFYEDMKEVSAPQNPKREIRKILEFVGRSLPEETVDLMVQHTSFKEMKKNPMANYTTVPQEFMDHSISPFMRKGMAGDWKTTFTVAQNERFDADYAEKMAGCSLSFRSEL
;
A
#
# COMPACT_ATOMS: atom_id res chain seq x y z
N MET A 1 0.58 -12.32 -39.32
CA MET A 1 1.33 -11.52 -38.34
C MET A 1 0.37 -10.49 -37.80
N GLU A 2 -0.32 -10.82 -36.71
CA GLU A 2 -1.07 -9.81 -35.97
C GLU A 2 -0.07 -8.80 -35.42
N LEU A 3 -0.30 -7.53 -35.72
CA LEU A 3 0.40 -6.41 -35.09
C LEU A 3 0.09 -6.51 -33.60
N ILE A 4 1.06 -6.98 -32.80
CA ILE A 4 1.00 -6.84 -31.35
C ILE A 4 1.00 -5.33 -31.10
N GLN A 5 -0.19 -4.79 -30.84
CA GLN A 5 -0.35 -3.40 -30.46
C GLN A 5 0.46 -3.21 -29.18
N ASP A 6 1.40 -2.27 -29.18
CA ASP A 6 2.14 -1.89 -27.97
C ASP A 6 1.13 -1.35 -26.96
N THR A 7 0.77 -2.19 -25.98
CA THR A 7 -0.24 -1.96 -24.95
C THR A 7 0.40 -1.50 -23.64
N SER A 8 1.70 -1.14 -23.67
CA SER A 8 2.42 -0.68 -22.49
C SER A 8 1.93 0.72 -22.06
N ARG A 9 1.77 0.92 -20.74
CA ARG A 9 1.38 2.18 -20.11
C ARG A 9 0.05 2.80 -20.59
N PRO A 10 -1.08 2.09 -20.44
CA PRO A 10 -2.39 2.63 -20.79
C PRO A 10 -2.72 3.89 -19.95
N PRO A 11 -3.59 4.79 -20.46
CA PRO A 11 -4.14 5.88 -19.64
C PRO A 11 -4.97 5.31 -18.48
N LEU A 12 -5.16 6.14 -17.44
CA LEU A 12 -6.05 5.80 -16.33
C LEU A 12 -7.51 5.83 -16.77
N GLU A 13 -8.32 4.96 -16.21
CA GLU A 13 -9.77 4.93 -16.38
C GLU A 13 -10.47 5.45 -15.13
N TYR A 14 -11.49 6.28 -15.32
CA TYR A 14 -12.24 6.88 -14.21
C TYR A 14 -13.46 6.04 -13.85
N VAL A 15 -13.51 5.53 -12.62
CA VAL A 15 -14.67 4.81 -12.08
C VAL A 15 -15.21 5.57 -10.88
N LYS A 16 -16.46 6.03 -10.96
CA LYS A 16 -17.10 6.90 -9.94
C LYS A 16 -16.24 8.10 -9.54
N GLY A 17 -15.52 8.69 -10.50
CA GLY A 17 -14.64 9.84 -10.28
C GLY A 17 -13.23 9.50 -9.76
N VAL A 18 -12.91 8.22 -9.54
CA VAL A 18 -11.58 7.77 -9.11
C VAL A 18 -10.78 7.31 -10.34
N PRO A 19 -9.61 7.88 -10.63
CA PRO A 19 -8.72 7.38 -11.66
C PRO A 19 -8.04 6.09 -11.22
N LEU A 20 -8.14 5.04 -12.03
CA LEU A 20 -7.57 3.71 -11.77
C LEU A 20 -6.74 3.23 -12.95
N ILE A 21 -5.81 2.31 -12.67
CA ILE A 21 -5.19 1.51 -13.74
C ILE A 21 -6.31 0.78 -14.48
N LYS A 22 -6.29 0.83 -15.81
CA LYS A 22 -7.28 0.23 -16.70
C LYS A 22 -7.72 -1.17 -16.24
N TYR A 23 -6.76 -2.06 -16.05
CA TYR A 23 -7.03 -3.45 -15.70
C TYR A 23 -7.71 -3.59 -14.32
N PHE A 24 -7.40 -2.69 -13.38
CA PHE A 24 -8.03 -2.68 -12.06
C PHE A 24 -9.43 -2.09 -12.10
N ALA A 25 -9.69 -1.14 -13.01
CA ALA A 25 -11.06 -0.66 -13.29
C ALA A 25 -11.93 -1.79 -13.84
N GLU A 26 -11.41 -2.60 -14.76
CA GLU A 26 -12.08 -3.80 -15.28
C GLU A 26 -12.37 -4.83 -14.17
N ALA A 27 -11.45 -4.97 -13.20
CA ALA A 27 -11.59 -5.87 -12.06
C ALA A 27 -12.78 -5.53 -11.14
N LEU A 28 -13.24 -4.27 -11.13
CA LEU A 28 -14.33 -3.84 -10.26
C LEU A 28 -15.67 -4.50 -10.58
N GLY A 29 -15.90 -4.94 -11.82
CA GLY A 29 -17.09 -5.70 -12.19
C GLY A 29 -17.16 -7.03 -11.44
N PRO A 30 -16.19 -7.95 -11.65
CA PRO A 30 -16.07 -9.18 -10.88
C PRO A 30 -16.01 -8.97 -9.36
N LEU A 31 -15.40 -7.87 -8.89
CA LEU A 31 -15.28 -7.55 -7.47
C LEU A 31 -16.64 -7.35 -6.77
N GLN A 32 -17.71 -7.01 -7.50
CA GLN A 32 -19.06 -6.93 -6.93
C GLN A 32 -19.57 -8.26 -6.37
N SER A 33 -19.02 -9.39 -6.86
CA SER A 33 -19.37 -10.74 -6.39
C SER A 33 -18.49 -11.19 -5.22
N PHE A 34 -17.52 -10.39 -4.80
CA PHE A 34 -16.69 -10.67 -3.63
C PHE A 34 -17.56 -10.81 -2.38
N GLN A 35 -17.25 -11.82 -1.57
CA GLN A 35 -17.86 -12.07 -0.27
C GLN A 35 -16.75 -12.06 0.79
N ALA A 36 -16.81 -11.08 1.68
CA ALA A 36 -15.93 -11.04 2.83
C ALA A 36 -16.32 -12.15 3.82
N GLN A 37 -15.31 -12.72 4.48
CA GLN A 37 -15.47 -13.61 5.61
C GLN A 37 -15.32 -12.80 6.90
N PRO A 38 -16.04 -13.13 7.99
CA PRO A 38 -15.95 -12.38 9.26
C PRO A 38 -14.54 -12.32 9.86
N ASP A 39 -13.69 -13.30 9.56
CA ASP A 39 -12.31 -13.41 10.05
C ASP A 39 -11.25 -12.97 9.03
N ASP A 40 -11.67 -12.35 7.92
CA ASP A 40 -10.76 -11.61 7.05
C ASP A 40 -10.09 -10.47 7.81
N LEU A 41 -8.91 -10.08 7.33
CA LEU A 41 -8.26 -8.83 7.72
C LEU A 41 -7.86 -8.05 6.47
N LEU A 42 -8.37 -6.82 6.36
CA LEU A 42 -8.04 -5.90 5.29
C LEU A 42 -6.82 -5.06 5.67
N ILE A 43 -5.85 -5.03 4.78
CA ILE A 43 -4.70 -4.12 4.80
C ILE A 43 -4.99 -3.05 3.75
N SER A 44 -5.34 -1.85 4.21
CA SER A 44 -5.67 -0.73 3.35
C SER A 44 -4.62 0.37 3.46
N THR A 45 -4.20 0.92 2.32
CA THR A 45 -3.29 2.07 2.29
C THR A 45 -3.57 2.87 1.03
N TYR A 46 -3.31 4.17 1.05
CA TYR A 46 -2.98 4.83 -0.22
C TYR A 46 -1.71 4.16 -0.79
N PRO A 47 -1.50 4.10 -2.13
CA PRO A 47 -0.32 3.47 -2.69
C PRO A 47 1.00 3.95 -2.05
N LYS A 48 1.96 3.03 -1.96
CA LYS A 48 3.33 3.19 -1.40
C LYS A 48 3.43 3.08 0.14
N GLY A 49 3.61 1.85 0.63
CA GLY A 49 3.93 1.56 2.04
C GLY A 49 3.44 0.18 2.53
N THR A 50 2.64 -0.50 1.72
CA THR A 50 1.80 -1.65 2.10
C THR A 50 2.57 -2.93 2.39
N THR A 51 3.56 -3.25 1.55
CA THR A 51 4.29 -4.53 1.64
C THR A 51 4.90 -4.78 3.01
N TRP A 52 5.31 -3.71 3.69
CA TRP A 52 5.92 -3.82 5.01
C TRP A 52 4.93 -4.33 6.06
N VAL A 53 3.75 -3.72 6.14
CA VAL A 53 2.71 -4.17 7.08
C VAL A 53 2.13 -5.53 6.68
N SER A 54 2.05 -5.84 5.37
CA SER A 54 1.68 -7.18 4.90
C SER A 54 2.64 -8.26 5.38
N GLN A 55 3.95 -8.01 5.34
CA GLN A 55 4.94 -8.96 5.87
C GLN A 55 4.84 -9.09 7.39
N ILE A 56 4.63 -7.99 8.13
CA ILE A 56 4.44 -8.03 9.58
C ILE A 56 3.21 -8.89 9.93
N LEU A 57 2.07 -8.66 9.28
CA LEU A 57 0.84 -9.39 9.52
C LEU A 57 0.95 -10.87 9.16
N ASP A 58 1.59 -11.21 8.02
CA ASP A 58 1.80 -12.62 7.69
C ASP A 58 2.71 -13.30 8.72
N MET A 59 3.79 -12.66 9.17
CA MET A 59 4.63 -13.20 10.24
C MET A 59 3.83 -13.43 11.53
N ILE A 60 2.93 -12.51 11.90
CA ILE A 60 2.03 -12.71 13.05
C ILE A 60 1.14 -13.94 12.84
N TYR A 61 0.55 -14.09 11.65
CA TYR A 61 -0.38 -15.17 11.34
C TYR A 61 0.31 -16.53 11.22
N GLN A 62 1.59 -16.55 10.86
CA GLN A 62 2.43 -17.76 10.87
C GLN A 62 3.12 -18.01 12.23
N GLY A 63 2.85 -17.20 13.26
CA GLY A 63 3.45 -17.37 14.58
C GLY A 63 4.95 -17.06 14.65
N GLY A 64 5.44 -16.19 13.76
CA GLY A 64 6.86 -15.86 13.62
C GLY A 64 7.69 -16.87 12.82
N ASP A 65 7.06 -17.90 12.25
CA ASP A 65 7.70 -18.95 11.47
C ASP A 65 8.15 -18.41 10.09
N LEU A 66 9.45 -18.27 9.91
CA LEU A 66 10.06 -17.74 8.68
C LEU A 66 9.92 -18.69 7.48
N GLU A 67 9.90 -20.01 7.72
CA GLU A 67 9.75 -21.00 6.64
C GLU A 67 8.34 -20.88 6.04
N LYS A 68 7.32 -20.80 6.90
CA LYS A 68 5.94 -20.55 6.47
C LYS A 68 5.78 -19.20 5.79
N CYS A 69 6.49 -18.17 6.21
CA CYS A 69 6.47 -16.86 5.54
C CYS A 69 7.12 -16.88 4.15
N ASN A 70 7.96 -17.88 3.85
CA ASN A 70 8.61 -18.07 2.55
C ASN A 70 7.85 -19.02 1.61
N ARG A 71 6.63 -19.44 1.98
CA ARG A 71 5.80 -20.35 1.17
C ARG A 71 5.47 -19.84 -0.23
N ALA A 72 5.44 -18.52 -0.43
CA ALA A 72 5.18 -17.87 -1.71
C ALA A 72 5.55 -16.37 -1.63
N PRO A 73 5.64 -15.65 -2.77
CA PRO A 73 5.75 -14.20 -2.79
C PRO A 73 4.60 -13.49 -2.08
N ILE A 74 4.85 -12.28 -1.55
CA ILE A 74 3.90 -11.53 -0.71
C ILE A 74 2.56 -11.27 -1.42
N TYR A 75 2.57 -11.06 -2.74
CA TYR A 75 1.37 -10.81 -3.53
C TYR A 75 0.49 -12.06 -3.74
N ILE A 76 1.03 -13.26 -3.47
CA ILE A 76 0.26 -14.51 -3.39
C ILE A 76 -0.22 -14.75 -1.95
N ARG A 77 0.64 -14.50 -0.95
CA ARG A 77 0.31 -14.69 0.47
C ARG A 77 -0.74 -13.72 0.99
N VAL A 78 -0.76 -12.50 0.43
CA VAL A 78 -1.67 -11.42 0.75
C VAL A 78 -2.26 -10.92 -0.57
N PRO A 79 -3.34 -11.55 -1.07
CA PRO A 79 -3.91 -11.23 -2.37
C PRO A 79 -4.30 -9.75 -2.48
N PHE A 80 -3.99 -9.14 -3.62
CA PHE A 80 -4.31 -7.75 -3.89
C PHE A 80 -5.68 -7.66 -4.55
N LEU A 81 -6.69 -7.27 -3.78
CA LEU A 81 -8.12 -7.46 -4.07
C LEU A 81 -8.53 -7.01 -5.49
N GLU A 82 -8.12 -5.82 -5.91
CA GLU A 82 -8.45 -5.22 -7.21
C GLU A 82 -7.44 -5.49 -8.34
N ALA A 83 -6.41 -6.32 -8.11
CA ALA A 83 -5.42 -6.64 -9.12
C ALA A 83 -6.00 -7.53 -10.22
N ASN A 84 -5.66 -7.25 -11.48
CA ASN A 84 -6.14 -7.98 -12.65
C ASN A 84 -5.19 -7.80 -13.85
N ASP A 85 -3.88 -7.92 -13.60
CA ASP A 85 -2.86 -7.69 -14.63
C ASP A 85 -2.91 -8.77 -15.73
N PRO A 86 -2.81 -8.40 -17.03
CA PRO A 86 -2.97 -9.36 -18.12
C PRO A 86 -1.97 -10.52 -18.06
N GLY A 87 -2.46 -11.76 -18.04
CA GLY A 87 -1.62 -12.96 -18.04
C GLY A 87 -1.22 -13.46 -16.64
N ASP A 88 -1.52 -12.70 -15.58
CA ASP A 88 -1.43 -13.13 -14.19
C ASP A 88 -2.83 -13.44 -13.63
N PRO A 89 -2.96 -14.34 -12.64
CA PRO A 89 -4.22 -14.55 -11.95
C PRO A 89 -4.63 -13.27 -11.21
N SER A 90 -5.90 -12.88 -11.33
CA SER A 90 -6.46 -11.75 -10.62
C SER A 90 -6.39 -11.95 -9.10
N GLY A 91 -6.42 -10.85 -8.34
CA GLY A 91 -6.49 -10.90 -6.88
C GLY A 91 -7.65 -11.73 -6.36
N MET A 92 -8.80 -11.65 -7.04
CA MET A 92 -9.99 -12.44 -6.74
C MET A 92 -9.81 -13.94 -7.02
N GLU A 93 -9.04 -14.32 -8.05
CA GLU A 93 -8.73 -15.72 -8.31
C GLU A 93 -7.79 -16.27 -7.25
N ILE A 94 -6.71 -15.55 -6.91
CA ILE A 94 -5.79 -15.95 -5.84
C ILE A 94 -6.54 -16.07 -4.50
N LEU A 95 -7.46 -15.14 -4.23
CA LEU A 95 -8.22 -15.11 -2.97
C LEU A 95 -9.20 -16.29 -2.81
N LYS A 96 -9.64 -16.95 -3.90
CA LYS A 96 -10.47 -18.17 -3.84
C LYS A 96 -9.70 -19.35 -3.22
N ASP A 97 -8.42 -19.44 -3.51
CA ASP A 97 -7.54 -20.52 -3.02
C ASP A 97 -6.79 -20.15 -1.74
N THR A 98 -7.03 -18.94 -1.20
CA THR A 98 -6.38 -18.46 0.01
C THR A 98 -7.12 -18.97 1.25
N PRO A 99 -6.47 -19.78 2.12
CA PRO A 99 -7.12 -20.32 3.31
C PRO A 99 -7.40 -19.22 4.35
N ALA A 100 -8.49 -19.38 5.09
CA ALA A 100 -8.82 -18.54 6.22
C ALA A 100 -7.87 -18.77 7.42
N PRO A 101 -7.64 -17.75 8.27
CA PRO A 101 -8.07 -16.36 8.12
C PRO A 101 -7.26 -15.63 7.04
N ARG A 102 -7.93 -14.93 6.12
CA ARG A 102 -7.28 -14.34 4.93
C ARG A 102 -6.74 -12.94 5.23
N LEU A 103 -5.52 -12.65 4.77
CA LEU A 103 -4.96 -11.30 4.73
C LEU A 103 -5.20 -10.73 3.33
N ILE A 104 -5.91 -9.62 3.23
CA ILE A 104 -6.32 -9.02 1.95
C ILE A 104 -5.66 -7.64 1.83
N LYS A 105 -5.05 -7.32 0.69
CA LYS A 105 -4.51 -5.98 0.40
C LYS A 105 -5.50 -5.20 -0.47
N SER A 106 -5.65 -3.90 -0.23
CA SER A 106 -6.31 -2.98 -1.18
C SER A 106 -5.78 -1.55 -1.10
N HIS A 107 -5.94 -0.80 -2.18
CA HIS A 107 -5.75 0.66 -2.28
C HIS A 107 -7.05 1.38 -2.66
N LEU A 108 -8.19 0.67 -2.71
CA LEU A 108 -9.45 1.28 -3.10
C LEU A 108 -9.87 2.36 -2.10
N PRO A 109 -10.27 3.55 -2.57
CA PRO A 109 -11.00 4.50 -1.73
C PRO A 109 -12.37 3.92 -1.35
N LEU A 110 -12.98 4.45 -0.30
CA LEU A 110 -14.22 3.94 0.28
C LEU A 110 -15.38 3.90 -0.72
N ALA A 111 -15.41 4.81 -1.69
CA ALA A 111 -16.43 4.84 -2.75
C ALA A 111 -16.43 3.60 -3.68
N LEU A 112 -15.31 2.86 -3.69
CA LEU A 112 -15.09 1.67 -4.51
C LEU A 112 -14.90 0.39 -3.69
N LEU A 113 -14.76 0.51 -2.37
CA LEU A 113 -14.57 -0.63 -1.49
C LEU A 113 -15.81 -1.56 -1.50
N PRO A 114 -15.65 -2.89 -1.64
CA PRO A 114 -16.78 -3.82 -1.55
C PRO A 114 -17.52 -3.71 -0.22
N GLN A 115 -18.83 -3.43 -0.30
CA GLN A 115 -19.69 -3.18 0.87
C GLN A 115 -19.67 -4.34 1.88
N THR A 116 -19.50 -5.59 1.42
CA THR A 116 -19.38 -6.79 2.26
C THR A 116 -18.28 -6.69 3.32
N LEU A 117 -17.17 -5.99 3.06
CA LEU A 117 -16.09 -5.77 4.04
C LEU A 117 -16.57 -4.93 5.23
N LEU A 118 -17.41 -3.93 4.95
CA LEU A 118 -18.00 -3.06 5.97
C LEU A 118 -19.12 -3.78 6.73
N ASP A 119 -19.98 -4.49 6.01
CA ASP A 119 -21.13 -5.22 6.56
C ASP A 119 -20.68 -6.35 7.50
N GLN A 120 -19.64 -7.09 7.13
CA GLN A 120 -19.07 -8.18 7.93
C GLN A 120 -18.17 -7.70 9.08
N LYS A 121 -18.00 -6.39 9.26
CA LYS A 121 -17.11 -5.80 10.29
C LYS A 121 -15.68 -6.35 10.23
N VAL A 122 -15.19 -6.60 9.02
CA VAL A 122 -13.79 -7.02 8.76
C VAL A 122 -12.85 -6.01 9.41
N LYS A 123 -11.90 -6.52 10.21
CA LYS A 123 -10.87 -5.68 10.82
C LYS A 123 -10.00 -5.06 9.73
N VAL A 124 -9.68 -3.78 9.88
CA VAL A 124 -8.80 -3.07 8.94
C VAL A 124 -7.53 -2.61 9.64
N VAL A 125 -6.38 -2.91 9.05
CA VAL A 125 -5.12 -2.22 9.37
C VAL A 125 -4.87 -1.21 8.28
N TYR A 126 -5.04 0.08 8.61
CA TYR A 126 -4.76 1.17 7.69
C TYR A 126 -3.38 1.75 7.97
N VAL A 127 -2.53 1.92 6.95
CA VAL A 127 -1.23 2.58 7.10
C VAL A 127 -1.17 3.84 6.25
N ALA A 128 -0.99 4.98 6.93
CA ALA A 128 -0.78 6.27 6.30
C ALA A 128 0.71 6.63 6.31
N ARG A 129 1.13 7.47 5.35
CA ARG A 129 2.49 8.00 5.25
C ARG A 129 2.41 9.45 4.78
N ASN A 130 3.35 10.28 5.20
CA ASN A 130 3.38 11.68 4.80
C ASN A 130 3.37 11.85 3.26
N ALA A 131 2.60 12.82 2.78
CA ALA A 131 2.32 12.99 1.37
C ALA A 131 3.56 13.26 0.51
N LYS A 132 4.57 13.96 1.05
CA LYS A 132 5.79 14.31 0.32
C LYS A 132 6.62 13.08 -0.04
N ASP A 133 6.85 12.19 0.93
CA ASP A 133 7.52 10.91 0.67
C ASP A 133 6.68 9.98 -0.19
N VAL A 134 5.35 9.99 -0.03
CA VAL A 134 4.44 9.24 -0.88
C VAL A 134 4.59 9.69 -2.33
N ALA A 135 4.52 10.99 -2.62
CA ALA A 135 4.67 11.54 -3.96
C ALA A 135 5.98 11.10 -4.63
N VAL A 136 7.13 11.28 -3.95
CA VAL A 136 8.43 10.82 -4.47
C VAL A 136 8.46 9.32 -4.68
N SER A 137 7.97 8.54 -3.70
CA SER A 137 7.94 7.09 -3.84
C SER A 137 7.04 6.63 -4.97
N TYR A 138 5.96 7.36 -5.25
CA TYR A 138 4.98 6.99 -6.25
C TYR A 138 5.46 7.36 -7.66
N TYR A 139 6.17 8.48 -7.80
CA TYR A 139 6.85 8.86 -9.04
C TYR A 139 7.82 7.78 -9.52
N HIS A 140 8.72 7.33 -8.62
CA HIS A 140 9.67 6.25 -8.94
C HIS A 140 8.97 4.92 -9.24
N PHE A 141 7.82 4.67 -8.63
CA PHE A 141 7.04 3.47 -8.88
C PHE A 141 6.38 3.49 -10.26
N HIS A 142 5.78 4.61 -10.68
CA HIS A 142 5.24 4.76 -12.04
C HIS A 142 6.32 4.54 -13.11
N ARG A 143 7.58 4.93 -12.82
CA ARG A 143 8.69 4.72 -13.76
C ARG A 143 9.03 3.25 -13.96
N MET A 144 8.98 2.43 -12.92
CA MET A 144 9.37 1.01 -12.99
C MET A 144 8.20 0.07 -13.26
N GLU A 145 7.00 0.42 -12.83
CA GLU A 145 5.78 -0.36 -13.01
C GLU A 145 5.11 0.09 -14.31
N LYS A 146 4.94 -0.83 -15.27
CA LYS A 146 4.56 -0.53 -16.66
C LYS A 146 3.06 -0.54 -16.93
N THR A 147 2.23 -0.87 -15.93
CA THR A 147 0.76 -0.75 -16.03
C THR A 147 0.29 0.67 -15.72
N HIS A 148 1.12 1.46 -15.03
CA HIS A 148 0.89 2.89 -14.87
C HIS A 148 1.16 3.67 -16.18
N PRO A 149 0.43 4.78 -16.41
CA PRO A 149 0.74 5.70 -17.49
C PRO A 149 2.14 6.31 -17.30
N GLU A 150 2.69 6.89 -18.36
CA GLU A 150 3.94 7.63 -18.30
C GLU A 150 3.89 8.75 -17.24
N PRO A 151 4.79 8.74 -16.24
CA PRO A 151 4.76 9.74 -15.17
C PRO A 151 5.21 11.12 -15.62
N GLY A 152 5.96 11.21 -16.73
CA GLY A 152 6.59 12.45 -17.18
C GLY A 152 7.75 12.89 -16.28
N THR A 153 8.00 14.20 -16.24
CA THR A 153 8.98 14.79 -15.32
C THR A 153 8.47 14.77 -13.88
N TRP A 154 9.39 14.87 -12.91
CA TRP A 154 9.02 15.00 -11.51
C TRP A 154 8.07 16.19 -11.28
N ASP A 155 8.36 17.35 -11.89
CA ASP A 155 7.53 18.54 -11.81
C ASP A 155 6.09 18.26 -12.26
N SER A 156 5.90 17.69 -13.45
CA SER A 156 4.57 17.36 -13.97
C SER A 156 3.86 16.31 -13.11
N PHE A 157 4.60 15.35 -12.56
CA PHE A 157 4.02 14.32 -11.70
C PHE A 157 3.52 14.90 -10.37
N LEU A 158 4.28 15.80 -9.75
CA LEU A 158 3.89 16.46 -8.49
C LEU A 158 2.59 17.25 -8.66
N GLU A 159 2.41 17.92 -9.79
CA GLU A 159 1.15 18.61 -10.15
C GLU A 159 -0.03 17.66 -10.17
N LYS A 160 0.10 16.56 -10.92
CA LYS A 160 -0.95 15.52 -11.01
C LYS A 160 -1.24 14.92 -9.63
N PHE A 161 -0.21 14.70 -8.82
CA PHE A 161 -0.37 14.19 -7.47
C PHE A 161 -1.18 15.15 -6.58
N MET A 162 -0.86 16.45 -6.56
CA MET A 162 -1.62 17.45 -5.79
C MET A 162 -3.08 17.56 -6.27
N ALA A 163 -3.30 17.45 -7.59
CA ALA A 163 -4.64 17.45 -8.18
C ALA A 163 -5.44 16.14 -7.97
N GLY A 164 -4.79 15.06 -7.51
CA GLY A 164 -5.42 13.73 -7.42
C GLY A 164 -5.62 13.05 -8.78
N GLU A 165 -4.86 13.43 -9.79
CA GLU A 165 -4.89 12.88 -11.16
C GLU A 165 -3.85 11.75 -11.35
N VAL A 166 -3.64 10.95 -10.30
CA VAL A 166 -2.78 9.75 -10.30
C VAL A 166 -3.62 8.53 -9.93
N SER A 167 -3.14 7.31 -10.21
CA SER A 167 -3.90 6.10 -9.89
C SER A 167 -4.30 6.06 -8.39
N TYR A 168 -5.55 5.67 -8.13
CA TYR A 168 -6.29 5.75 -6.85
C TYR A 168 -6.70 7.15 -6.36
N GLY A 169 -6.41 8.19 -7.14
CA GLY A 169 -6.94 9.53 -6.90
C GLY A 169 -6.18 10.35 -5.86
N SER A 170 -6.92 11.13 -5.08
CA SER A 170 -6.35 12.08 -4.12
C SER A 170 -5.83 11.40 -2.85
N TRP A 171 -4.54 11.56 -2.55
CA TRP A 171 -3.96 11.16 -1.26
C TRP A 171 -4.70 11.84 -0.10
N TYR A 172 -5.02 13.12 -0.22
CA TYR A 172 -5.69 13.90 0.82
C TYR A 172 -7.05 13.30 1.17
N GLN A 173 -7.86 13.00 0.15
CA GLN A 173 -9.16 12.35 0.37
C GLN A 173 -8.97 10.98 1.01
N HIS A 174 -8.08 10.16 0.47
CA HIS A 174 -7.87 8.78 0.91
C HIS A 174 -7.47 8.71 2.39
N VAL A 175 -6.49 9.48 2.84
CA VAL A 175 -6.08 9.42 4.25
C VAL A 175 -7.17 9.92 5.20
N ARG A 176 -7.96 10.92 4.77
CA ARG A 176 -9.04 11.52 5.56
C ARG A 176 -10.23 10.58 5.70
N GLU A 177 -10.73 10.03 4.59
CA GLU A 177 -11.93 9.19 4.63
C GLU A 177 -11.71 7.89 5.44
N TRP A 178 -10.52 7.30 5.34
CA TRP A 178 -10.14 6.12 6.14
C TRP A 178 -9.91 6.46 7.62
N TRP A 179 -9.50 7.69 7.92
CA TRP A 179 -9.42 8.19 9.30
C TRP A 179 -10.82 8.38 9.88
N GLU A 180 -11.74 8.98 9.13
CA GLU A 180 -13.13 9.13 9.57
C GLU A 180 -13.82 7.77 9.80
N LEU A 181 -13.58 6.79 8.91
CA LEU A 181 -14.08 5.42 9.05
C LEU A 181 -13.63 4.76 10.37
N SER A 182 -12.43 5.10 10.87
CA SER A 182 -11.90 4.50 12.11
C SER A 182 -12.73 4.80 13.36
N HIS A 183 -13.57 5.83 13.33
CA HIS A 183 -14.49 6.15 14.44
C HIS A 183 -15.74 5.26 14.48
N THR A 184 -16.03 4.53 13.40
CA THR A 184 -17.29 3.77 13.23
C THR A 184 -17.09 2.31 12.81
N HIS A 185 -15.85 1.92 12.50
CA HIS A 185 -15.47 0.59 12.04
C HIS A 185 -14.18 0.15 12.75
N PRO A 186 -13.93 -1.17 12.97
CA PRO A 186 -12.69 -1.64 13.58
C PRO A 186 -11.48 -1.40 12.67
N VAL A 187 -10.88 -0.21 12.79
CA VAL A 187 -9.70 0.20 12.02
C VAL A 187 -8.56 0.52 12.98
N LEU A 188 -7.43 -0.19 12.83
CA LEU A 188 -6.15 0.22 13.41
C LEU A 188 -5.46 1.17 12.43
N TYR A 189 -5.45 2.46 12.76
CA TYR A 189 -4.77 3.48 11.96
C TYR A 189 -3.32 3.66 12.41
N LEU A 190 -2.38 3.37 11.51
CA LEU A 190 -0.93 3.44 11.75
C LEU A 190 -0.28 4.49 10.85
N PHE A 191 0.87 4.98 11.30
CA PHE A 191 1.72 5.89 10.53
C PHE A 191 3.04 5.19 10.19
N TYR A 192 3.44 5.26 8.92
CA TYR A 192 4.71 4.71 8.44
C TYR A 192 5.90 5.28 9.23
N GLU A 193 5.83 6.55 9.60
CA GLU A 193 6.86 7.24 10.37
C GLU A 193 7.01 6.64 11.78
N ASP A 194 5.91 6.35 12.48
CA ASP A 194 5.92 5.67 13.78
C ASP A 194 6.52 4.26 13.69
N MET A 195 6.25 3.56 12.58
CA MET A 195 6.84 2.25 12.34
C MET A 195 8.34 2.35 12.04
N LYS A 196 8.80 3.47 11.45
CA LYS A 196 10.20 3.68 11.05
C LYS A 196 11.10 4.21 12.16
N GLU A 197 10.54 4.98 13.08
CA GLU A 197 11.29 5.58 14.17
C GLU A 197 12.02 4.51 14.98
N VAL A 198 13.28 4.73 15.34
CA VAL A 198 14.06 3.75 16.12
C VAL A 198 14.31 4.24 17.56
N SER A 199 13.98 5.51 17.83
CA SER A 199 14.06 6.16 19.13
C SER A 199 12.82 5.90 19.97
N ALA A 200 12.99 5.55 21.24
CA ALA A 200 11.86 5.51 22.17
C ALA A 200 11.19 6.90 22.29
N PRO A 201 9.85 6.98 22.46
CA PRO A 201 8.91 5.88 22.68
C PRO A 201 8.31 5.25 21.40
N GLN A 202 8.65 5.68 20.19
CA GLN A 202 8.15 5.14 18.92
C GLN A 202 9.16 4.17 18.29
N ASN A 203 8.83 2.89 18.17
CA ASN A 203 9.70 1.97 17.46
C ASN A 203 8.92 0.87 16.72
N PRO A 204 9.54 0.13 15.78
CA PRO A 204 8.83 -0.91 15.03
C PRO A 204 8.22 -1.96 15.97
N LYS A 205 8.89 -2.23 17.11
CA LYS A 205 8.43 -3.18 18.13
C LYS A 205 7.11 -2.74 18.76
N ARG A 206 6.94 -1.44 19.06
CA ARG A 206 5.69 -0.87 19.58
C ARG A 206 4.56 -0.99 18.56
N GLU A 207 4.81 -0.63 17.31
CA GLU A 207 3.76 -0.73 16.28
C GLU A 207 3.37 -2.18 16.00
N ILE A 208 4.32 -3.12 16.01
CA ILE A 208 4.03 -4.56 15.94
C ILE A 208 3.16 -5.01 17.11
N ARG A 209 3.41 -4.51 18.34
CA ARG A 209 2.56 -4.82 19.50
C ARG A 209 1.14 -4.29 19.37
N LYS A 210 0.97 -3.07 18.85
CA LYS A 210 -0.37 -2.52 18.55
C LYS A 210 -1.11 -3.40 17.55
N ILE A 211 -0.42 -3.90 16.53
CA ILE A 211 -1.00 -4.85 15.57
C ILE A 211 -1.40 -6.15 16.25
N LEU A 212 -0.51 -6.75 17.07
CA LEU A 212 -0.78 -7.98 17.83
C LEU A 212 -2.04 -7.85 18.70
N GLU A 213 -2.13 -6.77 19.48
CA GLU A 213 -3.30 -6.47 20.32
C GLU A 213 -4.57 -6.35 19.47
N PHE A 214 -4.52 -5.57 18.39
CA PHE A 214 -5.66 -5.35 17.51
C PHE A 214 -6.17 -6.63 16.85
N VAL A 215 -5.28 -7.51 16.40
CA VAL A 215 -5.66 -8.80 15.81
C VAL A 215 -5.96 -9.87 16.87
N GLY A 216 -5.80 -9.57 18.16
CA GLY A 216 -6.10 -10.48 19.27
C GLY A 216 -5.13 -11.66 19.36
N ARG A 217 -3.86 -11.43 19.04
CA ARG A 217 -2.80 -12.46 19.08
C ARG A 217 -1.69 -12.05 20.04
N SER A 218 -1.05 -13.04 20.64
CA SER A 218 0.12 -12.86 21.51
C SER A 218 1.28 -13.70 20.99
N LEU A 219 2.49 -13.12 20.97
CA LEU A 219 3.71 -13.83 20.63
C LEU A 219 4.76 -13.62 21.73
N PRO A 220 5.67 -14.59 21.95
CA PRO A 220 6.81 -14.40 22.83
C PRO A 220 7.65 -13.18 22.44
N GLU A 221 8.24 -12.52 23.43
CA GLU A 221 9.03 -11.30 23.23
C GLU A 221 10.18 -11.51 22.23
N GLU A 222 10.86 -12.66 22.31
CA GLU A 222 11.90 -13.09 21.37
C GLU A 222 11.40 -13.21 19.92
N THR A 223 10.15 -13.66 19.73
CA THR A 223 9.52 -13.75 18.42
C THR A 223 9.20 -12.36 17.88
N VAL A 224 8.76 -11.44 18.74
CA VAL A 224 8.55 -10.04 18.35
C VAL A 224 9.87 -9.38 17.94
N ASP A 225 10.96 -9.64 18.66
CA ASP A 225 12.30 -9.14 18.29
C ASP A 225 12.79 -9.71 16.95
N LEU A 226 12.57 -11.00 16.72
CA LEU A 226 12.85 -11.65 15.43
C LEU A 226 12.05 -10.97 14.30
N MET A 227 10.77 -10.70 14.51
CA MET A 227 9.93 -10.00 13.53
C MET A 227 10.46 -8.60 13.22
N VAL A 228 10.87 -7.81 14.22
CA VAL A 228 11.47 -6.48 14.02
C VAL A 228 12.68 -6.57 13.09
N GLN A 229 13.54 -7.58 13.27
CA GLN A 229 14.72 -7.78 12.43
C GLN A 229 14.36 -8.18 10.99
N HIS A 230 13.52 -9.20 10.82
CA HIS A 230 13.19 -9.77 9.50
C HIS A 230 12.21 -8.91 8.68
N THR A 231 11.46 -8.03 9.33
CA THR A 231 10.65 -7.00 8.65
C THR A 231 11.40 -5.68 8.47
N SER A 232 12.67 -5.59 8.86
CA SER A 232 13.47 -4.41 8.57
C SER A 232 13.65 -4.21 7.07
N PHE A 233 13.77 -2.95 6.62
CA PHE A 233 13.98 -2.64 5.21
C PHE A 233 15.19 -3.38 4.61
N LYS A 234 16.27 -3.51 5.38
CA LYS A 234 17.50 -4.21 4.94
C LYS A 234 17.23 -5.67 4.60
N GLU A 235 16.45 -6.37 5.44
CA GLU A 235 16.13 -7.79 5.24
C GLU A 235 15.08 -7.96 4.15
N MET A 236 14.00 -7.17 4.18
CA MET A 236 12.95 -7.22 3.16
C MET A 236 13.46 -6.87 1.76
N LYS A 237 14.46 -5.99 1.62
CA LYS A 237 15.08 -5.66 0.32
C LYS A 237 15.78 -6.86 -0.33
N LYS A 238 16.35 -7.75 0.49
CA LYS A 238 17.03 -8.97 0.02
C LYS A 238 16.08 -10.14 -0.19
N ASN A 239 14.91 -10.11 0.45
CA ASN A 239 13.96 -11.22 0.42
C ASN A 239 13.19 -11.25 -0.92
N PRO A 240 13.41 -12.24 -1.81
CA PRO A 240 12.67 -12.36 -3.07
C PRO A 240 11.16 -12.55 -2.86
N MET A 241 10.75 -13.07 -1.69
CA MET A 241 9.34 -13.25 -1.34
C MET A 241 8.65 -11.96 -0.90
N ALA A 242 9.36 -10.83 -0.83
CA ALA A 242 8.80 -9.53 -0.42
C ALA A 242 9.22 -8.35 -1.30
N ASN A 243 10.35 -8.45 -2.03
CA ASN A 243 10.92 -7.34 -2.78
C ASN A 243 10.39 -7.17 -4.22
N TYR A 244 9.46 -8.03 -4.66
CA TYR A 244 8.85 -8.05 -5.98
C TYR A 244 9.80 -8.35 -7.16
N THR A 245 11.01 -8.86 -6.93
CA THR A 245 11.93 -9.22 -8.03
C THR A 245 11.54 -10.49 -8.79
N THR A 246 10.54 -11.22 -8.30
CA THR A 246 9.95 -12.40 -8.95
C THR A 246 8.86 -12.04 -9.96
N VAL A 247 8.43 -10.78 -10.01
CA VAL A 247 7.48 -10.28 -11.01
C VAL A 247 8.20 -10.08 -12.35
N PRO A 248 7.61 -10.45 -13.50
CA PRO A 248 8.24 -10.27 -14.80
C PRO A 248 8.61 -8.80 -15.08
N GLN A 249 9.71 -8.60 -15.82
CA GLN A 249 10.25 -7.26 -16.12
C GLN A 249 9.31 -6.44 -17.01
N GLU A 250 8.42 -7.12 -17.74
CA GLU A 250 7.35 -6.54 -18.55
C GLU A 250 6.30 -5.81 -17.68
N PHE A 251 6.18 -6.16 -16.40
CA PHE A 251 5.33 -5.45 -15.43
C PHE A 251 6.14 -4.55 -14.52
N MET A 252 7.24 -5.04 -13.95
CA MET A 252 8.07 -4.30 -12.99
C MET A 252 9.55 -4.35 -13.36
N ASP A 253 10.06 -3.25 -13.91
CA ASP A 253 11.46 -3.11 -14.30
C ASP A 253 12.31 -2.51 -13.17
N HIS A 254 12.84 -3.38 -12.32
CA HIS A 254 13.66 -3.00 -11.16
C HIS A 254 14.99 -2.33 -11.54
N SER A 255 15.43 -2.40 -12.81
CA SER A 255 16.61 -1.68 -13.29
C SER A 255 16.37 -0.18 -13.40
N ILE A 256 15.12 0.23 -13.66
CA ILE A 256 14.71 1.65 -13.71
C ILE A 256 14.59 2.21 -12.29
N SER A 257 13.90 1.48 -11.41
CA SER A 257 13.82 1.78 -9.99
C SER A 257 13.45 0.51 -9.22
N PRO A 258 14.23 0.10 -8.20
CA PRO A 258 13.87 -1.08 -7.42
C PRO A 258 12.63 -0.79 -6.56
N PHE A 259 11.74 -1.77 -6.43
CA PHE A 259 10.54 -1.65 -5.57
C PHE A 259 10.92 -1.30 -4.12
N MET A 260 11.91 -2.01 -3.57
CA MET A 260 12.54 -1.70 -2.28
C MET A 260 13.59 -0.59 -2.45
N ARG A 261 13.11 0.64 -2.71
CA ARG A 261 13.93 1.81 -3.09
C ARG A 261 14.87 2.28 -1.98
N LYS A 262 14.33 3.03 -1.00
CA LYS A 262 15.10 3.64 0.10
C LYS A 262 14.58 3.34 1.51
N GLY A 263 13.26 3.22 1.71
CA GLY A 263 12.71 2.84 3.03
C GLY A 263 13.01 3.81 4.17
N MET A 264 13.05 5.11 3.89
CA MET A 264 13.33 6.19 4.86
C MET A 264 12.17 7.18 4.93
N ALA A 265 11.99 7.85 6.07
CA ALA A 265 11.16 9.04 6.17
C ALA A 265 12.04 10.29 5.94
N GLY A 266 11.56 11.26 5.17
CA GLY A 266 12.30 12.49 4.86
C GLY A 266 13.11 12.46 3.55
N ASP A 267 13.03 11.39 2.75
CA ASP A 267 13.78 11.30 1.49
C ASP A 267 13.32 12.33 0.46
N TRP A 268 12.07 12.78 0.57
CA TRP A 268 11.49 13.80 -0.29
C TRP A 268 12.32 15.09 -0.38
N LYS A 269 13.08 15.44 0.67
CA LYS A 269 13.98 16.62 0.68
C LYS A 269 15.06 16.58 -0.39
N THR A 270 15.40 15.40 -0.90
CA THR A 270 16.40 15.24 -1.98
C THR A 270 15.83 15.42 -3.39
N THR A 271 14.50 15.53 -3.51
CA THR A 271 13.80 15.62 -4.80
C THR A 271 13.01 16.93 -4.93
N PHE A 272 12.33 17.35 -3.87
CA PHE A 272 11.56 18.61 -3.88
C PHE A 272 12.51 19.80 -4.00
N THR A 273 12.21 20.71 -4.93
CA THR A 273 12.79 22.05 -4.90
C THR A 273 12.13 22.88 -3.79
N VAL A 274 12.78 23.98 -3.37
CA VAL A 274 12.21 24.90 -2.38
C VAL A 274 10.86 25.44 -2.85
N ALA A 275 10.76 25.88 -4.11
CA ALA A 275 9.52 26.40 -4.68
C ALA A 275 8.39 25.35 -4.73
N GLN A 276 8.72 24.10 -5.09
CA GLN A 276 7.75 23.00 -5.04
C GLN A 276 7.30 22.73 -3.61
N ASN A 277 8.21 22.78 -2.63
CA ASN A 277 7.88 22.57 -1.23
C ASN A 277 6.94 23.66 -0.68
N GLU A 278 7.25 24.93 -0.91
CA GLU A 278 6.42 26.06 -0.48
C GLU A 278 5.01 25.98 -1.06
N ARG A 279 4.91 25.68 -2.36
CA ARG A 279 3.63 25.48 -3.02
C ARG A 279 2.86 24.28 -2.47
N PHE A 280 3.54 23.16 -2.29
CA PHE A 280 2.94 21.95 -1.74
C PHE A 280 2.42 22.19 -0.31
N ASP A 281 3.18 22.90 0.53
CA ASP A 281 2.78 23.21 1.90
C ASP A 281 1.54 24.12 1.95
N ALA A 282 1.40 25.06 1.01
CA ALA A 282 0.20 25.88 0.87
C ALA A 282 -1.03 25.06 0.46
N ASP A 283 -0.91 24.22 -0.58
CA ASP A 283 -2.00 23.31 -1.01
C ASP A 283 -2.36 22.32 0.11
N TYR A 284 -1.36 21.71 0.76
CA TYR A 284 -1.55 20.79 1.87
C TYR A 284 -2.32 21.43 3.03
N ALA A 285 -1.97 22.67 3.42
CA ALA A 285 -2.64 23.38 4.49
C ALA A 285 -4.13 23.61 4.17
N GLU A 286 -4.47 23.93 2.92
CA GLU A 286 -5.87 24.07 2.48
C GLU A 286 -6.60 22.72 2.50
N LYS A 287 -6.00 21.67 1.89
CA LYS A 287 -6.64 20.35 1.74
C LYS A 287 -6.79 19.59 3.05
N MET A 288 -5.90 19.83 4.02
CA MET A 288 -5.90 19.18 5.33
C MET A 288 -6.52 20.04 6.43
N ALA A 289 -6.99 21.25 6.11
CA ALA A 289 -7.72 22.09 7.06
C ALA A 289 -8.92 21.35 7.65
N GLY A 290 -9.09 21.46 8.98
CA GLY A 290 -10.17 20.80 9.71
C GLY A 290 -10.01 19.29 9.91
N CYS A 291 -8.91 18.69 9.47
CA CYS A 291 -8.57 17.30 9.78
C CYS A 291 -7.69 17.23 11.03
N SER A 292 -7.96 16.28 11.93
CA SER A 292 -7.14 16.04 13.13
C SER A 292 -5.89 15.18 12.87
N LEU A 293 -5.68 14.70 11.64
CA LEU A 293 -4.50 13.93 11.27
C LEU A 293 -3.25 14.81 11.34
N SER A 294 -2.20 14.29 11.96
CA SER A 294 -0.88 14.94 12.02
C SER A 294 0.18 14.01 11.47
N PHE A 295 0.78 14.39 10.34
CA PHE A 295 1.85 13.63 9.70
C PHE A 295 3.21 14.24 10.02
N ARG A 296 4.23 13.38 10.13
CA ARG A 296 5.62 13.81 10.25
C ARG A 296 6.31 13.67 8.90
N SER A 297 6.98 14.72 8.44
CA SER A 297 7.71 14.68 7.15
C SER A 297 9.16 14.21 7.31
N GLU A 298 9.62 14.00 8.54
CA GLU A 298 10.92 13.45 8.90
C GLU A 298 10.88 12.85 10.31
N LEU A 299 11.93 12.13 10.70
CA LEU A 299 12.11 11.51 12.02
C LEU A 299 13.25 12.19 12.76
#